data_AF-A0A5K7Z3F6-F1
#
_entry.id   AF-A0A5K7Z3F6-F1
#
_cell.length_a   1.000
_cell.length_b   1.000
_cell.length_c   1.000
_cell.angle_alpha   90.00
_cell.angle_beta   90.00
_cell.angle_gamma   90.00
#
_symmetry.space_group_name_H-M   'P 1'
#
loop_
_entity.id
_entity.type
_entity.pdbx_description
1 polymer ?
#
loop_
_entity_poly.entity_id
_entity_poly.type
_entity_poly.pdbx_seq_one_letter_code
_entity_poly.pdbx_strand_id
1 'polypeptide(L)'
;MFNNTIELSVLDWFHLFGYHNDDLHWKRVVLDIEGFRQALFTHMKMTEDEWIGYRETVKNYRDKDVAHIEVRPVSNVPEMQNALRATSFYYSVVLKELSGYQDYSMWPKALREYYQSSLIQSREFSELAFNATRNISEKVY
;
A
#
# COMPACT_ATOMS: atom_id res chain seq x y z
N MET A 1 -7.41 1.41 20.51
CA MET A 1 -6.66 0.52 19.60
C MET A 1 -5.58 1.37 18.92
N PHE A 2 -4.32 1.21 19.30
CA PHE A 2 -3.22 1.76 18.51
C PHE A 2 -2.98 0.78 17.37
N ASN A 3 -3.27 1.20 16.15
CA ASN A 3 -3.04 0.43 14.93
C ASN A 3 -1.81 1.06 14.25
N ASN A 4 -0.87 0.23 13.80
CA ASN A 4 0.35 0.62 13.09
C ASN A 4 0.28 0.29 11.58
N THR A 5 -0.94 0.18 11.04
CA THR A 5 -1.19 -0.31 9.69
C THR A 5 -0.64 0.63 8.62
N ILE A 6 -0.70 1.95 8.85
CA ILE A 6 -0.15 2.92 7.92
C ILE A 6 1.38 2.79 7.88
N GLU A 7 2.00 2.66 9.05
CA GLU A 7 3.43 2.51 9.21
C GLU A 7 3.95 1.26 8.51
N LEU A 8 3.28 0.11 8.72
CA LEU A 8 3.60 -1.14 8.03
C LEU A 8 3.40 -1.01 6.51
N SER A 9 2.29 -0.41 6.08
CA SER A 9 2.01 -0.20 4.65
C SER A 9 3.06 0.67 3.98
N VAL A 10 3.58 1.68 4.68
CA VAL A 10 4.65 2.54 4.20
C VAL A 10 5.96 1.78 4.09
N LEU A 11 6.31 0.94 5.07
CA LEU A 11 7.51 0.10 5.01
C LEU A 11 7.47 -0.85 3.80
N ASP A 12 6.35 -1.56 3.61
CA ASP A 12 6.16 -2.49 2.48
C ASP A 12 6.19 -1.75 1.14
N TRP A 13 5.51 -0.61 1.05
CA TRP A 13 5.55 0.22 -0.17
C TRP A 13 6.97 0.69 -0.49
N PHE A 14 7.78 0.97 0.54
CA PHE A 14 9.15 1.42 0.37
C PHE A 14 10.10 0.32 -0.12
N HIS A 15 9.82 -0.95 0.17
CA HIS A 15 10.53 -2.08 -0.46
C HIS A 15 10.28 -2.11 -1.98
N LEU A 16 9.04 -1.82 -2.42
CA LEU A 16 8.68 -1.86 -3.84
C LEU A 16 9.22 -0.66 -4.62
N PHE A 17 9.04 0.56 -4.12
CA PHE A 17 9.28 1.81 -4.87
C PHE A 17 10.29 2.76 -4.23
N GLY A 18 10.71 2.47 -3.00
CA GLY A 18 11.66 3.26 -2.25
C GLY A 18 13.08 3.00 -2.71
N TYR A 19 13.81 2.11 -2.03
CA TYR A 19 15.24 1.96 -2.26
C TYR A 19 15.56 1.16 -3.52
N HIS A 20 16.33 1.74 -4.45
CA HIS A 20 16.72 1.07 -5.70
C HIS A 20 17.62 -0.16 -5.50
N ASN A 21 18.26 -0.27 -4.34
CA ASN A 21 19.09 -1.43 -3.98
C ASN A 21 18.32 -2.52 -3.21
N ASP A 22 17.02 -2.33 -2.96
CA ASP A 22 16.17 -3.36 -2.35
C ASP A 22 15.97 -4.53 -3.32
N ASP A 23 15.99 -5.76 -2.81
CA ASP A 23 15.81 -6.96 -3.62
C ASP A 23 14.38 -7.06 -4.16
N LEU A 24 13.40 -6.47 -3.48
CA LEU A 24 12.00 -6.42 -3.88
C LEU A 24 11.66 -5.18 -4.73
N HIS A 25 12.64 -4.33 -5.01
CA HIS A 25 12.40 -3.12 -5.79
C HIS A 25 11.89 -3.47 -7.19
N TRP A 26 10.86 -2.77 -7.66
CA TRP A 26 10.15 -3.09 -8.90
C TRP A 26 11.08 -3.27 -10.12
N LYS A 27 12.15 -2.46 -10.21
CA LYS A 27 13.17 -2.55 -11.29
C LYS A 27 13.88 -3.90 -11.38
N ARG A 28 13.89 -4.70 -10.31
CA ARG A 28 14.50 -6.04 -10.27
C ARG A 28 13.50 -7.15 -10.59
N VAL A 29 12.21 -6.84 -10.53
CA VAL A 29 11.13 -7.81 -10.72
C VAL A 29 10.60 -7.76 -12.15
N VAL A 30 10.46 -6.56 -12.72
CA VAL A 30 9.91 -6.39 -14.07
C VAL A 30 10.99 -6.60 -15.15
N LEU A 31 10.60 -7.18 -16.28
CA LEU A 31 11.51 -7.45 -17.40
C LEU A 31 11.81 -6.18 -18.21
N ASP A 32 10.78 -5.39 -18.55
CA ASP A 32 10.91 -4.12 -19.26
C ASP A 32 10.80 -2.94 -18.29
N ILE A 33 11.95 -2.47 -17.83
CA ILE A 33 12.06 -1.38 -16.84
C ILE A 33 11.50 -0.06 -17.38
N GLU A 34 11.79 0.28 -18.64
CA GLU A 34 11.41 1.57 -19.22
C GLU A 34 9.92 1.56 -19.59
N GLY A 35 9.44 0.47 -20.19
CA GLY A 35 8.02 0.30 -20.47
C GLY A 35 7.17 0.30 -19.20
N PHE A 36 7.62 -0.39 -18.14
CA PHE A 36 6.94 -0.34 -16.84
C PHE A 36 6.88 1.08 -16.28
N ARG A 37 7.99 1.83 -16.32
CA ARG A 37 8.04 3.20 -15.77
C ARG A 37 7.06 4.12 -16.49
N GLN A 38 7.08 4.11 -17.82
CA GLN A 38 6.17 4.94 -18.62
C GLN A 38 4.71 4.56 -18.38
N ALA A 39 4.41 3.27 -18.28
CA ALA A 39 3.07 2.78 -17.98
C ALA A 39 2.62 3.17 -16.55
N LEU A 40 3.52 3.10 -15.56
CA LEU A 40 3.25 3.54 -14.20
C LEU A 40 2.90 5.02 -14.15
N PHE A 41 3.72 5.89 -14.75
CA PHE A 41 3.49 7.33 -14.77
C PHE A 41 2.18 7.69 -15.47
N THR A 42 1.91 7.03 -16.60
CA THR A 42 0.64 7.15 -17.33
C THR A 42 -0.55 6.72 -16.47
N HIS A 43 -0.45 5.58 -15.78
CA HIS A 43 -1.49 5.07 -14.89
C HIS A 43 -1.75 6.01 -13.69
N MET A 44 -0.67 6.56 -13.13
CA MET A 44 -0.73 7.48 -12.01
C MET A 44 -1.25 8.85 -12.41
N LYS A 45 -1.14 9.21 -13.70
CA LYS A 45 -1.34 10.57 -14.24
C LYS A 45 -0.37 11.55 -13.59
N MET A 46 0.90 11.13 -13.53
CA MET A 46 1.99 11.90 -12.95
C MET A 46 3.14 11.97 -13.94
N THR A 47 3.81 13.10 -13.98
CA THR A 47 5.15 13.24 -14.54
C THR A 47 6.18 12.52 -13.66
N GLU A 48 7.40 12.35 -14.19
CA GLU A 48 8.51 11.78 -13.41
C GLU A 48 8.84 12.64 -12.18
N ASP A 49 8.86 13.96 -12.34
CA ASP A 49 9.14 14.89 -11.23
C ASP A 49 8.07 14.81 -10.14
N GLU A 50 6.78 14.73 -10.50
CA GLU A 50 5.69 14.54 -9.55
C GLU A 50 5.80 13.20 -8.82
N TRP A 51 6.19 12.14 -9.53
CA TRP A 51 6.42 10.84 -8.93
C TRP A 51 7.59 10.84 -7.95
N ILE A 52 8.72 11.48 -8.32
CA ILE A 52 9.88 11.66 -7.44
C ILE A 52 9.47 12.45 -6.20
N GLY A 53 8.76 13.57 -6.38
CA GLY A 53 8.22 14.38 -5.29
C GLY A 53 7.35 13.56 -4.35
N TYR A 54 6.42 12.77 -4.90
CA TYR A 54 5.58 11.87 -4.10
C TYR A 54 6.41 10.86 -3.32
N ARG A 55 7.36 10.16 -3.97
CA ARG A 55 8.24 9.20 -3.31
C ARG A 55 9.01 9.84 -2.15
N GLU A 56 9.49 11.07 -2.32
CA GLU A 56 10.16 11.81 -1.24
C GLU A 56 9.24 12.16 -0.08
N THR A 57 7.94 12.43 -0.32
CA THR A 57 6.98 12.59 0.79
C THR A 57 6.83 11.31 1.61
N VAL A 58 6.73 10.16 0.94
CA VAL A 58 6.62 8.86 1.62
C VAL A 58 7.91 8.53 2.37
N LYS A 59 9.07 8.79 1.75
CA LYS A 59 10.38 8.61 2.39
C LYS A 59 10.52 9.43 3.65
N ASN A 60 10.15 10.71 3.59
CA ASN A 60 10.24 11.60 4.74
C ASN A 60 9.38 11.12 5.91
N TYR A 61 8.15 10.68 5.63
CA TYR A 61 7.29 10.09 6.65
C TYR A 61 7.90 8.80 7.23
N ARG A 62 8.38 7.89 6.38
CA ARG A 62 9.05 6.64 6.83
C ARG A 62 10.22 6.94 7.76
N ASP A 63 11.15 7.78 7.31
CA ASP A 63 12.39 8.01 8.05
C ASP A 63 12.07 8.63 9.40
N LYS A 64 11.17 9.61 9.41
CA LYS A 64 11.05 10.48 10.55
C LYS A 64 9.92 10.12 11.50
N ASP A 65 8.82 9.56 11.02
CA ASP A 65 7.65 9.20 11.83
C ASP A 65 7.62 7.71 12.16
N VAL A 66 8.14 6.86 11.27
CA VAL A 66 8.10 5.39 11.44
C VAL A 66 9.41 4.84 12.02
N ALA A 67 10.55 5.18 11.42
CA ALA A 67 11.83 4.55 11.74
C ALA A 67 12.58 5.23 12.90
N HIS A 68 12.64 6.56 12.91
CA HIS A 68 13.39 7.32 13.92
C HIS A 68 12.52 7.94 15.02
N ILE A 69 11.19 7.93 14.86
CA ILE A 69 10.19 8.53 15.78
C ILE A 69 10.68 9.88 16.31
N GLU A 70 10.87 10.83 15.38
CA GLU A 70 11.27 12.18 15.73
C GLU A 70 10.08 12.92 16.36
N VAL A 71 10.29 13.52 17.54
CA VAL A 71 9.24 14.32 18.19
C VAL A 71 8.98 15.57 17.35
N ARG A 72 7.80 15.61 16.73
CA ARG A 72 7.33 16.74 15.94
C ARG A 72 5.91 17.16 16.31
N PRO A 73 5.58 18.45 16.13
CA PRO A 73 4.23 18.95 16.42
C PRO A 73 3.16 18.35 15.50
N VAL A 74 3.52 17.97 14.27
CA VAL A 74 2.60 17.36 13.30
C VAL A 74 3.35 16.27 12.52
N SER A 75 2.70 15.11 12.38
CA SER A 75 3.14 14.03 11.50
C SER A 75 2.61 14.28 10.08
N ASN A 76 3.48 14.13 9.08
CA ASN A 76 3.13 14.37 7.68
C ASN A 76 2.88 13.04 6.96
N VAL A 77 1.75 12.40 7.25
CA VAL A 77 1.34 11.17 6.58
C VAL A 77 1.13 11.46 5.08
N PRO A 78 1.74 10.69 4.16
CA PRO A 78 1.59 10.92 2.73
C PRO A 78 0.17 10.55 2.26
N GLU A 79 -0.23 11.04 1.09
CA GLU A 79 -1.48 10.63 0.44
C GLU A 79 -1.40 9.14 0.05
N MET A 80 -2.00 8.28 0.87
CA MET A 80 -1.91 6.82 0.72
C MET A 80 -2.71 6.29 -0.46
N GLN A 81 -3.64 7.07 -1.03
CA GLN A 81 -4.34 6.65 -2.25
C GLN A 81 -3.39 6.50 -3.43
N ASN A 82 -2.34 7.32 -3.51
CA ASN A 82 -1.34 7.20 -4.56
C ASN A 82 -0.49 5.93 -4.38
N ALA A 83 -0.10 5.60 -3.15
CA ALA A 83 0.62 4.36 -2.82
C ALA A 83 -0.22 3.13 -3.18
N LEU A 84 -1.50 3.14 -2.83
CA LEU A 84 -2.43 2.05 -3.14
C LEU A 84 -2.62 1.87 -4.65
N ARG A 85 -2.76 2.96 -5.41
CA ARG A 85 -2.88 2.92 -6.88
C ARG A 85 -1.62 2.36 -7.53
N ALA A 86 -0.44 2.85 -7.14
CA ALA A 86 0.83 2.36 -7.66
C ALA A 86 1.04 0.87 -7.36
N THR A 87 0.72 0.43 -6.15
CA THR A 87 0.82 -0.98 -5.73
C THR A 87 -0.17 -1.86 -6.48
N SER A 88 -1.41 -1.39 -6.67
CA SER A 88 -2.42 -2.11 -7.46
C SER A 88 -1.99 -2.26 -8.92
N PHE A 89 -1.40 -1.23 -9.50
CA PHE A 89 -0.83 -1.29 -10.84
C PHE A 89 0.32 -2.29 -10.93
N TYR A 90 1.32 -2.17 -10.04
CA TYR A 90 2.45 -3.10 -9.97
C TYR A 90 2.00 -4.56 -9.84
N TYR A 91 1.07 -4.82 -8.93
CA TYR A 91 0.49 -6.15 -8.74
C TYR A 91 -0.16 -6.68 -10.03
N SER A 92 -0.92 -5.85 -10.74
CA SER A 92 -1.57 -6.29 -11.98
C SER A 92 -0.57 -6.67 -13.08
N VAL A 93 0.57 -5.96 -13.16
CA VAL A 93 1.65 -6.29 -14.09
C VAL A 93 2.33 -7.60 -13.68
N VAL A 94 2.75 -7.72 -12.42
CA VAL A 94 3.43 -8.92 -11.93
C VAL A 94 2.54 -10.16 -12.03
N LEU A 95 1.26 -10.06 -11.64
CA LEU A 95 0.33 -11.17 -11.75
C LEU A 95 0.15 -11.64 -13.19
N LYS A 96 0.10 -10.70 -14.16
CA LYS A 96 0.03 -11.02 -15.58
C LYS A 96 1.25 -11.80 -16.05
N GLU A 97 2.45 -11.37 -15.67
CA GLU A 97 3.69 -12.07 -15.99
C GLU A 97 3.74 -13.46 -15.33
N LEU A 98 3.39 -13.56 -14.04
CA LEU A 98 3.38 -14.83 -13.29
C LEU A 98 2.35 -15.83 -13.82
N SER A 99 1.23 -15.35 -14.38
CA SER A 99 0.20 -16.20 -15.00
C SER A 99 0.73 -16.98 -16.22
N GLY A 100 1.90 -16.60 -16.77
CA GLY A 100 2.60 -17.38 -17.79
C GLY A 100 3.30 -18.63 -17.26
N TYR A 101 3.56 -18.70 -15.95
CA TYR A 101 4.32 -19.80 -15.31
C TYR A 101 3.44 -20.75 -14.51
N GLN A 102 2.37 -20.27 -13.91
CA GLN A 102 1.47 -21.06 -13.07
C GLN A 102 0.05 -20.48 -13.10
N ASP A 103 -0.94 -21.29 -12.72
CA ASP A 103 -2.32 -20.84 -12.55
C ASP A 103 -2.48 -20.01 -11.25
N TYR A 104 -2.76 -18.72 -11.43
CA TYR A 104 -3.12 -17.77 -10.37
C TYR A 104 -4.58 -17.31 -10.48
N SER A 105 -5.46 -18.08 -11.12
CA SER A 105 -6.88 -17.73 -11.32
C SER A 105 -7.66 -17.46 -10.03
N MET A 106 -7.25 -18.09 -8.92
CA MET A 106 -7.83 -17.90 -7.59
C MET A 106 -7.38 -16.60 -6.89
N TRP A 107 -6.34 -15.93 -7.42
CA TRP A 107 -5.83 -14.70 -6.83
C TRP A 107 -6.67 -13.50 -7.29
N PRO A 108 -6.85 -12.47 -6.45
CA PRO A 108 -7.63 -11.32 -6.83
C PRO A 108 -6.97 -10.60 -8.00
N LYS A 109 -7.63 -10.45 -9.15
CA LYS A 109 -7.04 -9.78 -10.32
C LYS A 109 -6.90 -8.27 -10.15
N ALA A 110 -7.79 -7.68 -9.36
CA ALA A 110 -7.82 -6.25 -9.05
C ALA A 110 -7.79 -6.05 -7.52
N LEU A 111 -6.61 -5.74 -6.97
CA LEU A 111 -6.45 -5.54 -5.52
C LEU A 111 -7.39 -4.47 -4.95
N ARG A 112 -7.69 -3.43 -5.73
CA ARG A 112 -8.61 -2.37 -5.30
C ARG A 112 -10.03 -2.88 -5.09
N GLU A 113 -10.54 -3.68 -6.02
CA GLU A 113 -11.88 -4.28 -5.91
C GLU A 113 -11.93 -5.27 -4.75
N TYR A 114 -10.88 -6.08 -4.61
CA TYR A 114 -10.74 -7.00 -3.48
C TYR A 114 -10.73 -6.26 -2.14
N TYR A 115 -9.96 -5.17 -2.02
CA TYR A 115 -9.94 -4.32 -0.84
C TYR A 115 -11.33 -3.73 -0.54
N GLN A 116 -12.03 -3.22 -1.56
CA GLN A 116 -13.37 -2.65 -1.39
C GLN A 116 -14.37 -3.69 -0.87
N SER A 117 -14.39 -4.88 -1.47
CA SER A 117 -15.23 -5.98 -1.01
C SER A 117 -14.90 -6.42 0.41
N SER A 118 -13.60 -6.51 0.74
CA SER A 118 -13.13 -6.87 2.08
C SER A 118 -13.51 -5.81 3.11
N LEU A 119 -13.45 -4.52 2.76
CA LEU A 119 -13.85 -3.41 3.63
C LEU A 119 -15.36 -3.43 3.91
N ILE A 120 -16.18 -3.71 2.91
CA ILE A 120 -17.64 -3.85 3.09
C ILE A 120 -17.94 -4.98 4.07
N GLN A 121 -17.39 -6.16 3.83
CA GLN A 121 -17.61 -7.32 4.71
C GLN A 121 -17.07 -7.08 6.13
N SER A 122 -15.90 -6.44 6.27
CA SER A 122 -15.33 -6.11 7.58
C SER A 122 -16.22 -5.15 8.37
N ARG A 123 -16.88 -4.19 7.70
CA ARG A 123 -17.84 -3.28 8.33
C ARG A 123 -19.07 -4.03 8.84
N GLU A 124 -19.64 -4.91 8.03
CA GLU A 124 -20.77 -5.75 8.44
C GLU A 124 -20.43 -6.57 9.69
N PHE A 125 -19.26 -7.23 9.72
CA PHE A 125 -18.81 -7.97 10.91
C PHE A 125 -18.60 -7.08 12.13
N SER A 126 -18.00 -5.90 11.93
CA SER A 126 -17.77 -4.95 13.03
C SER A 126 -19.07 -4.43 13.61
N GLU A 127 -20.06 -4.13 12.77
CA GLU A 127 -21.40 -3.69 13.20
C GLU A 127 -22.13 -4.80 13.95
N LEU A 128 -22.09 -6.04 13.44
CA LEU A 128 -22.70 -7.19 14.12
C LEU A 128 -22.03 -7.44 15.48
N ALA A 129 -20.70 -7.45 15.54
CA ALA A 129 -19.95 -7.65 16.78
C ALA A 129 -20.27 -6.54 17.79
N PHE A 130 -20.20 -5.27 17.37
CA PHE A 130 -20.54 -4.12 18.21
C PHE A 130 -21.96 -4.23 18.77
N ASN A 131 -22.95 -4.54 17.93
CA ASN A 131 -24.34 -4.68 18.37
C ASN A 131 -24.53 -5.84 19.36
N ALA A 132 -23.83 -6.96 19.16
CA ALA A 132 -23.87 -8.10 20.07
C ALA A 132 -23.23 -7.79 21.44
N THR A 133 -22.19 -6.94 21.47
CA THR A 133 -21.45 -6.62 22.69
C THR A 133 -21.80 -5.27 23.31
N ARG A 134 -22.73 -4.49 22.73
CA ARG A 134 -23.02 -3.10 23.14
C ARG A 134 -23.41 -2.91 24.61
N ASN A 135 -23.92 -3.97 25.25
CA ASN A 135 -24.35 -3.96 26.64
C ASN A 135 -23.30 -4.55 27.60
N ILE A 136 -22.16 -5.03 27.08
CA ILE A 136 -21.07 -5.55 27.89
C ILE A 136 -20.26 -4.37 28.40
N SER A 137 -20.27 -4.15 29.71
CA SER A 137 -19.41 -3.17 30.36
C SER A 137 -18.01 -3.74 30.59
N GLU A 138 -17.00 -2.91 30.36
CA GLU A 138 -15.63 -3.20 30.77
C GLU A 138 -15.57 -3.29 32.30
N LYS A 139 -14.90 -4.31 32.83
CA LYS A 139 -14.78 -4.60 34.27
C LYS A 139 -13.34 -4.65 34.78
N VAL A 140 -12.39 -4.41 33.89
CA VAL A 140 -10.95 -4.56 34.16
C VAL A 140 -10.31 -3.22 34.52
N TYR A 141 -11.04 -2.11 34.29
CA TYR A 141 -10.72 -0.76 34.75
C TYR A 141 -11.84 -0.23 35.65
#